data_AF-A0A7C4EY62-F1
#
_entry.id   AF-A0A7C4EY62-F1
#
_cell.length_a   1.000
_cell.length_b   1.000
_cell.length_c   1.000
_cell.angle_alpha   90.00
_cell.angle_beta   90.00
_cell.angle_gamma   90.00
#
_symmetry.space_group_name_H-M   'P 1'
#
loop_
_entity.id
_entity.type
_entity.pdbx_description
1 polymer ?
#
loop_
_entity_poly.entity_id
_entity_poly.type
_entity_poly.pdbx_seq_one_letter_code
_entity_poly.pdbx_strand_id
1 'polypeptide(L)' 'MGERVIITLACSVCKERNYHLAVGRKKEKKLELKKYCPRCNKHTLHKEVK' A
#
# COMPACT_ATOMS: atom_id res chain seq x y z
N MET A 1 6.26 12.73 20.50
CA MET A 1 6.80 12.33 19.17
C MET A 1 5.99 11.14 18.67
N GLY A 2 5.03 11.36 17.77
CA GLY A 2 4.16 10.27 17.30
C GLY A 2 4.92 9.35 16.35
N GLU A 3 4.98 8.06 16.67
CA GLU A 3 5.61 7.03 15.84
C GLU A 3 4.86 6.89 14.50
N ARG A 4 5.52 7.31 13.42
CA ARG A 4 5.04 7.15 12.04
C ARG A 4 5.65 5.86 11.48
N VAL A 5 4.80 4.92 11.10
CA VAL A 5 5.22 3.68 10.45
C VAL A 5 5.11 3.89 8.95
N ILE A 6 6.21 3.66 8.23
CA ILE A 6 6.21 3.69 6.76
C ILE A 6 5.77 2.29 6.33
N ILE A 7 4.59 2.20 5.71
CA ILE A 7 4.13 0.97 5.06
C ILE A 7 4.33 1.10 3.56
N THR A 8 4.68 -0.02 2.92
CA THR A 8 4.72 -0.11 1.46
C THR A 8 3.45 -0.79 0.99
N LEU A 9 2.90 -0.42 -0.17
CA LEU A 9 1.81 -1.14 -0.79
C LEU A 9 2.28 -1.84 -2.04
N ALA A 10 1.93 -3.12 -2.13
CA ALA A 10 2.13 -3.93 -3.33
C ALA A 10 0.81 -4.19 -4.03
N CYS A 11 0.84 -4.10 -5.36
CA CYS A 11 -0.29 -4.54 -6.17
C CYS A 11 -0.53 -6.04 -6.04
N SER A 12 -1.79 -6.46 -5.89
CA SER A 12 -2.16 -7.87 -5.78
C SER A 12 -1.96 -8.69 -7.08
N VAL A 13 -1.76 -8.04 -8.22
CA VAL A 13 -1.63 -8.68 -9.54
C VAL A 13 -0.16 -8.72 -9.99
N CYS A 14 0.48 -7.55 -10.05
CA CYS A 14 1.85 -7.38 -10.53
C CYS A 14 2.90 -7.59 -9.40
N LYS A 15 2.48 -7.67 -8.12
CA LYS A 15 3.35 -7.65 -6.91
C LYS A 15 4.29 -6.44 -6.83
N GLU A 16 4.06 -5.43 -7.68
CA GLU A 16 4.88 -4.23 -7.75
C GLU A 16 4.64 -3.36 -6.52
N ARG A 17 5.74 -2.95 -5.88
CA ARG A 17 5.76 -2.12 -4.68
C ARG A 17 5.93 -0.67 -5.09
N ASN A 18 4.82 0.02 -5.33
CA ASN A 18 4.86 1.32 -6.00
C ASN A 18 4.45 2.50 -5.11
N TYR A 19 3.99 2.24 -3.88
CA TYR A 19 3.51 3.29 -2.99
C TYR A 19 4.03 3.10 -1.57
N HIS A 20 4.49 4.18 -0.97
CA HIS A 20 4.86 4.24 0.44
C HIS A 20 3.88 5.19 1.14
N LEU A 21 3.20 4.72 2.19
CA LEU A 21 2.36 5.57 3.02
C LEU A 21 2.94 5.62 4.43
N ALA A 22 3.09 6.83 4.97
CA ALA A 22 3.35 7.03 6.37
C ALA A 22 2.01 6.96 7.12
N VAL A 23 1.80 5.88 7.88
CA VAL A 23 0.61 5.68 8.70
C VAL A 23 0.96 5.85 10.17
N GLY A 24 0.01 6.36 10.96
CA GLY A 24 0.15 6.37 12.41
C GLY A 24 -0.02 4.96 12.97
N ARG A 25 0.73 4.63 14.03
CA ARG A 25 0.76 3.31 14.69
C ARG A 25 -0.61 2.74 15.12
N LYS A 26 -1.66 3.59 15.18
CA LYS A 26 -3.03 3.25 15.62
C LYS A 26 -3.94 2.68 14.52
N LYS A 27 -3.43 2.48 13.30
CA LYS A 27 -4.22 1.82 12.23
C LYS A 27 -4.00 0.32 12.27
N GLU A 28 -4.86 -0.38 13.02
CA GLU A 28 -4.90 -1.85 13.12
C GLU A 28 -5.52 -2.54 11.87
N LYS A 29 -5.99 -1.76 10.90
CA LYS A 29 -6.69 -2.27 9.72
C LYS A 29 -5.77 -2.30 8.51
N LYS A 30 -5.66 -3.49 7.90
CA LYS A 30 -4.97 -3.70 6.61
C LYS A 30 -5.43 -2.67 5.59
N LEU A 31 -4.48 -1.88 5.08
CA LEU A 31 -4.77 -0.87 4.07
C LEU A 31 -4.82 -1.54 2.70
N GLU A 32 -6.05 -1.67 2.19
CA GLU A 32 -6.34 -2.11 0.82
C GLU A 32 -6.84 -0.91 0.02
N LEU A 33 -5.98 -0.39 -0.86
CA LEU A 33 -6.30 0.79 -1.67
C LEU A 33 -6.40 0.38 -3.15
N LYS A 34 -7.47 0.80 -3.82
CA LYS A 34 -7.56 0.69 -5.27
C LYS A 34 -6.67 1.76 -5.90
N LYS A 35 -5.58 1.35 -6.53
CA LYS A 35 -4.62 2.23 -7.16
C LYS A 35 -4.24 1.72 -8.54
N TYR A 36 -3.81 2.61 -9.39
CA TYR A 36 -3.38 2.27 -10.74
C TYR A 36 -2.04 1.53 -10.68
N CYS A 37 -1.96 0.29 -11.17
CA CYS A 37 -0.66 -0.39 -11.41
C CYS A 37 -0.23 -0.07 -12.85
N PRO A 38 0.89 0.64 -13.06
CA PRO A 38 1.38 0.96 -14.40
C PRO A 38 1.80 -0.29 -15.19
N ARG A 39 2.19 -1.39 -14.51
CA ARG A 39 2.44 -2.67 -15.19
C ARG A 39 1.19 -3.35 -15.71
N CYS A 40 0.07 -3.22 -15.01
CA CYS A 40 -1.18 -3.86 -15.41
C CYS A 40 -2.09 -2.94 -16.23
N ASN A 41 -1.72 -1.67 -16.40
CA ASN A 41 -2.52 -0.62 -17.03
C ASN A 41 -3.98 -0.56 -16.52
N LYS A 42 -4.21 -0.91 -15.26
CA LYS A 42 -5.55 -0.97 -14.66
C LYS A 42 -5.51 -0.67 -13.16
N HIS A 43 -6.65 -0.20 -12.65
CA HIS A 43 -6.85 0.03 -11.23
C HIS A 43 -6.99 -1.32 -10.52
N THR A 44 -6.05 -1.62 -9.64
CA THR A 44 -5.95 -2.90 -8.93
C THR A 44 -5.89 -2.66 -7.43
N LEU A 45 -6.28 -3.67 -6.67
CA LEU A 45 -6.15 -3.64 -5.22
C LEU A 45 -4.67 -3.74 -4.84
N HIS A 46 -4.18 -2.69 -4.19
CA HIS A 46 -2.87 -2.65 -3.57
C HIS A 46 -3.03 -2.96 -2.09
N LYS A 47 -2.32 -3.98 -1.62
CA LYS A 47 -2.32 -4.45 -0.23
C LYS A 47 -1.07 -3.95 0.46
N GLU A 48 -1.17 -3.66 1.75
CA GLU A 48 0.03 -3.37 2.54
C GLU A 48 0.99 -4.57 2.52
N VAL A 49 2.26 -4.26 2.35
CA VAL A 49 3.39 -5.17 2.51
C VAL A 49 4.33 -4.51 3.50
N LYS A 50 4.63 -5.26 4.56
CA LYS A 50 5.54 -4.84 5.61
C LYS A 50 6.98 -4.89 5.12
#